data_AF-A0A522XD74-F1
#
_entry.id   AF-A0A522XD74-F1
#
_cell.length_a   1.000
_cell.length_b   1.000
_cell.length_c   1.000
_cell.angle_alpha   90.00
_cell.angle_beta   90.00
_cell.angle_gamma   90.00
#
_symmetry.space_group_name_H-M   'P 1'
#
loop_
_entity.id
_entity.type
_entity.pdbx_description
1 polymer ?
#
loop_
_entity_poly.entity_id
_entity_poly.type
_entity_poly.pdbx_seq_one_letter_code
_entity_poly.pdbx_strand_id
1 'polypeptide(L)' 'MLHSSLPIMTEPLSRQPQSDFPLEHTHEFRSSLNTIFMSLELLKDDTIDEEERQSYLNFIRAAAEQMKTILDQAR' A
#
# COMPACT_ATOMS: atom_id res chain seq x y z
N MET A 1 30.24 -29.80 -40.85
CA MET A 1 30.08 -30.38 -39.49
C MET A 1 30.47 -29.28 -38.52
N LEU A 2 29.68 -28.74 -37.61
CA LEU A 2 28.35 -29.06 -37.08
C LEU A 2 27.65 -27.74 -36.74
N HIS A 3 26.33 -27.71 -36.95
CA HIS A 3 25.42 -26.73 -36.40
C HIS A 3 25.44 -26.80 -34.87
N SER A 4 25.25 -25.66 -34.19
CA SER A 4 24.67 -25.65 -32.84
C SER A 4 23.95 -24.33 -32.62
N SER A 5 22.71 -24.29 -33.12
CA SER A 5 21.68 -23.36 -32.65
C SER A 5 21.32 -23.77 -31.22
N LEU A 6 21.46 -22.87 -30.26
CA LEU A 6 20.86 -23.07 -28.95
C LEU A 6 19.35 -22.77 -29.05
N PRO A 7 18.45 -23.70 -28.69
CA PRO A 7 17.07 -23.35 -28.45
C PRO A 7 17.01 -22.67 -27.08
N ILE A 8 16.77 -21.36 -27.04
CA ILE A 8 16.26 -20.76 -25.80
C ILE A 8 14.82 -21.24 -25.70
N MET A 9 14.65 -22.36 -25.00
CA MET A 9 13.38 -22.86 -24.55
C MET A 9 12.71 -21.73 -23.78
N THR A 10 11.57 -21.30 -24.31
CA THR A 10 10.51 -20.62 -23.59
C THR A 10 10.18 -21.40 -22.33
N GLU A 11 10.75 -21.00 -21.19
CA GLU A 11 10.08 -21.22 -19.92
C GLU A 11 8.98 -20.15 -19.83
N PRO A 12 7.68 -20.53 -19.76
CA PRO A 12 6.67 -19.57 -19.38
C PRO A 12 7.04 -19.13 -17.97
N LEU A 13 7.36 -17.85 -17.81
CA LEU A 13 7.58 -17.22 -16.50
C LEU A 13 6.44 -17.72 -15.61
N SER A 14 6.81 -18.57 -14.65
CA SER A 14 5.91 -19.18 -13.70
C SER A 14 4.93 -18.13 -13.26
N ARG A 15 3.64 -18.35 -13.53
CA ARG A 15 2.55 -17.46 -13.08
C ARG A 15 2.77 -17.23 -11.59
N GLN A 16 3.40 -16.11 -11.24
CA GLN A 16 3.23 -15.57 -9.91
C GLN A 16 1.72 -15.50 -9.72
N PRO A 17 1.19 -15.88 -8.55
CA PRO A 17 -0.18 -15.53 -8.24
C PRO A 17 -0.20 -13.99 -8.33
N GLN A 18 -0.68 -13.47 -9.45
CA GLN A 18 -1.06 -12.07 -9.54
C GLN A 18 -2.12 -11.98 -8.47
N SER A 19 -1.79 -11.35 -7.34
CA SER A 19 -2.80 -11.08 -6.35
C SER A 19 -3.90 -10.36 -7.11
N ASP A 20 -5.12 -10.91 -7.12
CA ASP A 20 -6.28 -10.27 -7.75
C ASP A 20 -6.61 -8.92 -7.11
N PHE A 21 -5.82 -8.50 -6.11
CA PHE A 21 -5.79 -7.17 -5.55
C PHE A 21 -5.28 -6.15 -6.58
N PRO A 22 -6.13 -5.22 -7.05
CA PRO A 22 -5.75 -4.16 -7.96
C PRO A 22 -4.52 -3.38 -7.43
N LEU A 23 -3.58 -3.09 -8.31
CA LEU A 23 -2.40 -2.27 -7.98
C LEU A 23 -2.80 -0.91 -7.39
N GLU A 24 -3.93 -0.37 -7.84
CA GLU A 24 -4.53 0.87 -7.33
C GLU A 24 -4.87 0.77 -5.84
N HIS A 25 -5.58 -0.28 -5.42
CA HIS A 25 -5.88 -0.54 -4.02
C HIS A 25 -4.59 -0.72 -3.18
N THR A 26 -3.53 -1.27 -3.77
CA THR A 26 -2.23 -1.39 -3.06
C THR A 26 -1.60 -0.03 -2.81
N HIS A 27 -1.65 0.84 -3.81
CA HIS A 27 -1.12 2.20 -3.70
C HIS A 27 -1.93 3.03 -2.69
N GLU A 28 -3.26 2.99 -2.78
CA GLU A 28 -4.15 3.70 -1.87
C GLU A 28 -3.97 3.22 -0.42
N PHE A 29 -3.91 1.91 -0.21
CA PHE A 29 -3.68 1.33 1.12
C PHE A 29 -2.36 1.80 1.73
N ARG A 30 -1.28 1.81 0.94
CA ARG A 30 0.04 2.32 1.36
C ARG A 30 0.00 3.82 1.67
N SER A 31 -0.73 4.59 0.87
CA SER A 31 -0.91 6.03 1.10
C SER A 31 -1.61 6.29 2.44
N SER A 32 -2.72 5.60 2.71
CA SER A 32 -3.43 5.70 3.99
C SER A 32 -2.54 5.30 5.17
N LEU A 33 -1.74 4.23 5.03
CA LEU A 33 -0.80 3.80 6.07
C LEU A 33 0.28 4.87 6.34
N ASN A 34 0.81 5.51 5.29
CA ASN A 34 1.80 6.59 5.43
C ASN A 34 1.19 7.81 6.15
N THR A 35 -0.06 8.17 5.85
CA THR A 35 -0.78 9.23 6.56
C THR A 35 -0.87 8.92 8.05
N ILE A 36 -1.23 7.68 8.41
CA ILE A 36 -1.30 7.26 9.83
C ILE A 36 0.07 7.43 10.50
N PHE A 37 1.15 6.92 9.90
CA PHE A 37 2.48 7.05 10.50
C PHE A 37 2.92 8.50 10.67
N MET A 38 2.70 9.34 9.65
CA MET A 38 3.04 10.76 9.74
C MET A 38 2.27 11.46 10.85
N SER A 39 0.94 11.26 10.92
CA SER A 39 0.11 11.84 11.98
C SER A 39 0.50 11.34 13.38
N LEU A 40 0.90 10.08 13.52
CA LEU A 40 1.41 9.55 14.79
C LEU A 40 2.75 10.18 15.19
N GLU A 41 3.66 10.44 14.25
CA GLU A 41 4.91 11.15 14.55
C GLU A 41 4.64 12.60 14.98
N LEU A 42 3.72 13.30 14.32
CA LEU A 42 3.32 14.67 14.69
C LEU A 42 2.65 14.73 16.06
N LEU A 43 1.87 13.72 16.44
CA LEU A 43 1.23 13.63 17.76
C LEU A 43 2.22 13.46 18.92
N LYS A 44 3.47 13.09 18.66
CA LYS A 44 4.53 13.01 19.68
C LYS A 44 5.12 14.38 20.03
N ASP A 45 4.83 15.40 19.24
CA ASP A 45 5.27 16.76 19.52
C ASP A 45 4.41 17.35 20.65
N ASP A 46 5.04 17.61 21.80
CA ASP A 46 4.37 18.18 22.98
C ASP A 46 4.00 19.66 22.81
N THR A 47 4.40 20.29 21.70
CA THR A 47 4.15 21.71 21.41
C THR A 47 2.87 21.97 20.61
N ILE A 48 2.24 20.92 20.07
CA ILE A 48 1.02 21.04 19.26
C ILE A 48 -0.18 21.39 20.15
N ASP A 49 -1.07 22.22 19.63
CA ASP A 49 -2.30 22.57 20.32
C ASP A 49 -3.40 21.49 20.18
N GLU A 50 -4.52 21.69 20.86
CA GLU A 50 -5.62 20.73 20.85
C GLU A 50 -6.33 20.66 19.48
N GLU A 51 -6.34 21.74 18.71
CA GLU A 51 -6.95 21.76 17.37
C GLU A 51 -6.10 20.94 16.39
N GLU A 52 -4.78 21.12 16.41
CA GLU A 52 -3.81 20.34 15.64
C GLU A 52 -3.84 18.87 16.04
N ARG A 53 -3.84 18.58 17.35
CA ARG A 53 -3.99 17.22 17.87
C ARG A 53 -5.25 16.56 17.34
N GLN A 54 -6.39 17.26 17.41
CA GLN A 54 -7.66 16.73 16.93
C GLN A 54 -7.66 16.53 15.40
N SER A 55 -6.99 17.41 14.65
CA SER A 55 -6.80 17.28 13.20
C SER A 55 -6.02 16.01 12.85
N TYR A 56 -4.89 15.75 13.53
CA TYR A 56 -4.10 14.53 13.31
C TYR A 56 -4.85 13.26 13.67
N LEU A 57 -5.60 13.27 14.78
CA LEU A 57 -6.49 12.15 15.14
C LEU A 57 -7.57 11.91 14.09
N ASN A 58 -8.11 12.97 13.48
CA ASN A 58 -9.08 12.85 12.39
C ASN A 58 -8.44 12.28 11.12
N PHE A 59 -7.21 12.67 10.77
CA PHE A 59 -6.48 12.07 9.65
C PHE A 59 -6.23 10.58 9.85
N ILE A 60 -5.84 10.17 11.06
CA ILE A 60 -5.66 8.75 11.40
C ILE A 60 -6.97 7.98 11.22
N ARG A 61 -8.08 8.52 11.75
CA ARG A 61 -9.41 7.89 11.63
C ARG A 61 -9.80 7.72 10.15
N ALA A 62 -9.73 8.80 9.38
CA ALA A 62 -10.12 8.77 7.96
C ALA A 62 -9.25 7.79 7.15
N ALA A 63 -7.94 7.78 7.39
CA ALA A 63 -7.03 6.85 6.73
C ALA A 63 -7.33 5.38 7.09
N ALA A 64 -7.63 5.09 8.35
CA ALA A 64 -8.01 3.75 8.79
C ALA A 64 -9.36 3.30 8.18
N GLU A 65 -10.35 4.18 8.08
CA GLU A 65 -11.62 3.92 7.41
C GLU A 65 -11.44 3.65 5.91
N GLN A 66 -10.55 4.38 5.25
CA GLN A 66 -10.21 4.15 3.86
C GLN A 66 -9.53 2.78 3.66
N MET A 67 -8.57 2.42 4.51
CA MET A 67 -7.93 1.09 4.47
C MET A 67 -8.94 -0.03 4.66
N LYS A 68 -9.89 0.13 5.59
CA LYS A 68 -10.97 -0.83 5.79
C LYS A 68 -11.82 -0.96 4.53
N THR A 69 -12.22 0.15 3.91
CA THR A 69 -13.01 0.16 2.67
C THR A 69 -12.30 -0.59 1.54
N ILE A 70 -10.99 -0.34 1.37
CA ILE A 70 -10.17 -1.02 0.37
C ILE A 70 -10.13 -2.53 0.62
N LEU A 71 -9.96 -2.95 1.86
CA LEU A 71 -9.95 -4.38 2.22
C LEU A 71 -11.31 -5.04 2.02
N ASP A 72 -12.40 -4.33 2.31
CA ASP A 72 -13.77 -4.81 2.11
C ASP A 72 -14.10 -4.95 0.61
N GLN A 73 -13.57 -4.07 -0.25
CA GLN A 73 -13.75 -4.12 -1.72
C GLN A 73 -12.94 -5.23 -2.40
N ALA A 74 -11.84 -5.66 -1.78
CA ALA A 74 -10.98 -6.70 -2.32
C ALA A 74 -11.38 -8.13 -1.91
N ARG A 75 -12.49 -8.27 -1.19
CA ARG A 75 -13.04 -9.54 -0.72
C ARG A 75 -14.15 -10.03 -1.63
#